data_AF-A0A356NXZ7-F1
#
_entry.id   AF-A0A356NXZ7-F1
#
_cell.length_a   1.000
_cell.length_b   1.000
_cell.length_c   1.000
_cell.angle_alpha   90.00
_cell.angle_beta   90.00
_cell.angle_gamma   90.00
#
_symmetry.space_group_name_H-M   'P 1'
#
loop_
_entity.id
_entity.type
_entity.pdbx_description
1 polymer ?
#
loop_
_entity_poly.entity_id
_entity_poly.type
_entity_poly.pdbx_seq_one_letter_code
_entity_poly.pdbx_strand_id
1 'polypeptide(L)'
;MISAGAEAAAQDTNISGTDTSGTDTSVSTFVMPVQTGTAMPANARISGNGWICFTRFALKPGPAASQQATSQQVGGTSAASGQPECLAIRPPRNAIIVANSWQCVHGFTRDGDRCQRIEVPAYGYIHNGIVTCHAGFALDDLGTCKRITAPANAVVAGNDWRCRPGFRKQGDACIAITASASHVIRGDDWNCRAGYQRIEDRCEAISVPSHAYITGNGWSCYPGYRRDGDECAKVAVPEHATLRGDSWTCNLGYQKNEGACIPLVAPANGYVQGNETKCFAGFARDETGACRRLVVPANATVRNNRWTCNPGFVRSEDDACKKI
;
A
#
# COMPACT_ATOMS: atom_id res chain seq x y z
N MET A 1 -33.81 -28.25 -24.94
CA MET A 1 -34.37 -28.48 -23.58
C MET A 1 -33.19 -28.38 -22.62
N ILE A 2 -33.05 -27.48 -21.66
CA ILE A 2 -33.88 -26.44 -21.00
C ILE A 2 -32.88 -25.38 -20.45
N SER A 3 -33.42 -24.24 -20.02
CA SER A 3 -32.88 -23.23 -19.09
C SER A 3 -32.25 -22.01 -19.76
N ALA A 4 -32.39 -20.79 -19.26
CA ALA A 4 -33.28 -20.10 -18.31
C ALA A 4 -32.75 -18.65 -18.32
N GLY A 5 -33.59 -17.64 -18.06
CA GLY A 5 -33.06 -16.31 -17.73
C GLY A 5 -34.05 -15.14 -17.82
N ALA A 6 -34.16 -14.43 -16.69
CA ALA A 6 -34.22 -12.96 -16.52
C ALA A 6 -35.44 -12.20 -17.09
N GLU A 7 -35.88 -11.05 -16.60
CA GLU A 7 -35.62 -10.17 -15.44
C GLU A 7 -36.84 -9.22 -15.41
N ALA A 8 -37.28 -8.77 -14.23
CA ALA A 8 -38.41 -7.85 -14.09
C ALA A 8 -37.93 -6.39 -14.08
N ALA A 9 -38.38 -5.60 -15.06
CA ALA A 9 -38.20 -4.16 -15.14
C ALA A 9 -39.35 -3.42 -14.44
N ALA A 10 -39.00 -2.37 -13.70
CA ALA A 10 -39.91 -1.40 -13.11
C ALA A 10 -40.46 -0.43 -14.18
N GLN A 11 -41.70 0.03 -13.99
CA GLN A 11 -42.20 1.25 -14.63
C GLN A 11 -43.00 2.11 -13.64
N ASP A 12 -42.70 3.40 -13.77
CA ASP A 12 -43.17 4.57 -13.04
C ASP A 12 -44.68 4.79 -13.07
N THR A 13 -45.21 5.43 -12.02
CA THR A 13 -46.25 6.45 -12.22
C THR A 13 -46.01 7.66 -11.33
N ASN A 14 -45.93 8.81 -12.01
CA ASN A 14 -45.87 10.18 -11.50
C ASN A 14 -47.09 10.54 -10.63
N ILE A 15 -46.86 11.35 -9.59
CA ILE A 15 -47.84 12.34 -9.13
C ILE A 15 -47.15 13.70 -9.09
N SER A 16 -47.57 14.58 -10.00
CA SER A 16 -47.25 16.00 -10.01
C SER A 16 -48.22 16.75 -9.11
N GLY A 17 -47.68 17.58 -8.21
CA GLY A 17 -48.40 18.58 -7.44
C GLY A 17 -47.43 19.69 -7.03
N THR A 18 -47.41 20.75 -7.83
CA THR A 18 -46.70 22.00 -7.52
C THR A 18 -47.55 22.83 -6.56
N ASP A 19 -47.00 23.22 -5.41
CA ASP A 19 -47.27 24.54 -4.87
C ASP A 19 -46.18 25.04 -3.89
N THR A 20 -46.25 26.34 -3.67
CA THR A 20 -45.22 27.32 -3.39
C THR A 20 -44.83 27.49 -1.92
N SER A 21 -43.70 28.19 -1.74
CA SER A 21 -43.15 28.79 -0.51
C SER A 21 -44.10 28.87 0.71
N GLY A 22 -43.78 28.06 1.72
CA GLY A 22 -44.30 28.18 3.08
C GLY A 22 -43.21 27.76 4.06
N THR A 23 -42.90 28.64 5.00
CA THR A 23 -41.99 28.41 6.12
C THR A 23 -42.51 27.30 7.02
N ASP A 24 -42.19 26.03 6.73
CA ASP A 24 -42.36 24.94 7.69
C ASP A 24 -41.42 23.78 7.36
N THR A 25 -40.31 23.68 8.08
CA THR A 25 -39.33 22.57 7.96
C THR A 25 -39.36 21.72 9.22
N SER A 26 -40.52 21.19 9.57
CA SER A 26 -40.63 20.15 10.58
C SER A 26 -41.28 18.90 9.99
N VAL A 27 -40.62 17.76 10.15
CA VAL A 27 -41.22 16.44 9.93
C VAL A 27 -41.47 15.84 11.31
N SER A 28 -42.72 15.45 11.56
CA SER A 28 -43.20 14.95 12.85
C SER A 28 -42.44 13.71 13.34
N THR A 29 -42.28 13.63 14.67
CA THR A 29 -41.71 12.49 15.40
C THR A 29 -42.46 11.19 15.08
N PHE A 30 -41.73 10.14 14.69
CA PHE A 30 -42.27 8.80 14.50
C PHE A 30 -41.88 7.93 15.71
N VAL A 31 -42.87 7.41 16.44
CA VAL A 31 -42.65 6.49 17.57
C VAL A 31 -42.89 5.07 17.08
N MET A 32 -41.84 4.24 17.05
CA MET A 32 -41.97 2.78 16.89
C MET A 32 -41.47 2.07 18.15
N PRO A 33 -42.10 0.95 18.57
CA PRO A 33 -41.69 0.23 19.77
C PRO A 33 -40.55 -0.74 19.44
N VAL A 34 -39.30 -0.31 19.63
CA VAL A 34 -38.15 -1.22 19.69
C VAL A 34 -37.24 -0.85 20.85
N GLN A 35 -36.77 -1.90 21.53
CA GLN A 35 -36.20 -1.96 22.88
C GLN A 35 -34.82 -1.33 23.09
N THR A 36 -34.64 -0.07 22.74
CA THR A 36 -33.58 0.78 23.30
C THR A 36 -34.22 2.15 23.53
N GLY A 37 -34.48 2.51 24.80
CA GLY A 37 -35.39 3.60 25.23
C GLY A 37 -35.05 5.04 24.82
N THR A 38 -34.59 5.27 23.60
CA THR A 38 -34.41 6.60 22.99
C THR A 38 -35.40 6.75 21.84
N ALA A 39 -36.42 7.59 22.03
CA ALA A 39 -37.29 8.01 20.94
C ALA A 39 -36.45 8.73 19.87
N MET A 40 -36.74 8.46 18.59
CA MET A 40 -36.09 9.12 17.48
C MET A 40 -36.65 10.56 17.37
N PRO A 41 -35.82 11.60 17.55
CA PRO A 41 -36.30 12.97 17.51
C PRO A 41 -36.61 13.42 16.08
N ALA A 42 -37.32 14.55 15.96
CA ALA A 42 -37.48 15.24 14.69
C ALA A 42 -36.09 15.56 14.09
N ASN A 43 -36.02 15.60 12.77
CA ASN A 43 -34.79 15.82 12.00
C ASN A 43 -33.71 14.73 12.13
N ALA A 44 -34.12 13.50 12.45
CA ALA A 44 -33.28 12.31 12.38
C ALA A 44 -33.75 11.35 11.27
N ARG A 45 -32.89 10.40 10.89
CA ARG A 45 -33.22 9.20 10.10
C ARG A 45 -32.68 7.93 10.76
N ILE A 46 -33.32 6.79 10.50
CA ILE A 46 -32.85 5.48 10.95
C ILE A 46 -31.51 5.16 10.28
N SER A 47 -30.57 4.62 11.05
CA SER A 47 -29.28 4.11 10.58
C SER A 47 -28.87 2.90 11.41
N GLY A 48 -28.89 1.72 10.80
CA GLY A 48 -28.67 0.45 11.50
C GLY A 48 -29.71 0.22 12.60
N ASN A 49 -29.25 -0.15 13.80
CA ASN A 49 -30.09 -0.37 14.98
C ASN A 49 -30.38 0.92 15.78
N GLY A 50 -30.06 2.09 15.24
CA GLY A 50 -30.26 3.39 15.88
C GLY A 50 -30.69 4.48 14.90
N TRP A 51 -30.43 5.73 15.24
CA TRP A 51 -30.76 6.89 14.41
C TRP A 51 -29.60 7.89 14.37
N ILE A 52 -29.54 8.68 13.30
CA ILE A 52 -28.59 9.78 13.12
C ILE A 52 -29.35 11.04 12.68
N CYS A 53 -28.86 12.22 13.04
CA CYS A 53 -29.43 13.48 12.56
C CYS A 53 -29.27 13.62 11.04
N PHE A 54 -30.24 14.25 10.37
CA PHE A 54 -30.08 14.66 8.97
C PHE A 54 -28.91 15.63 8.81
N THR A 55 -28.32 15.67 7.62
CA THR A 55 -27.30 16.65 7.25
C THR A 55 -27.77 18.07 7.60
N ARG A 56 -26.87 18.91 8.13
CA ARG A 56 -27.14 20.25 8.71
C ARG A 56 -27.83 20.26 10.08
N PHE A 57 -28.03 19.11 10.72
CA PHE A 57 -28.52 19.02 12.09
C PHE A 57 -27.45 18.37 12.98
N ALA A 58 -27.24 18.94 14.16
CA ALA A 58 -26.32 18.44 15.17
C ALA A 58 -27.10 17.85 16.35
N LEU A 59 -26.62 16.74 16.87
CA LEU A 59 -27.17 16.13 18.08
C LEU A 59 -26.85 17.02 19.27
N LYS A 60 -27.87 17.54 19.95
CA LYS A 60 -27.72 18.07 21.30
C LYS A 60 -28.00 16.93 22.27
N PRO A 61 -26.99 16.43 23.00
CA PRO A 61 -27.24 15.45 24.03
C PRO A 61 -28.22 16.04 25.05
N GLY A 62 -29.25 15.27 25.43
CA GLY A 62 -30.00 15.57 26.65
C GLY A 62 -29.04 15.61 27.86
N PRO A 63 -29.45 16.12 29.04
CA PRO A 63 -28.61 16.06 30.23
C PRO A 63 -28.14 14.61 30.42
N ALA A 64 -26.84 14.40 30.23
CA ALA A 64 -26.29 13.05 30.25
C ALA A 64 -26.46 12.49 31.67
N ALA A 65 -27.06 11.30 31.75
CA ALA A 65 -26.93 10.44 32.92
C ALA A 65 -25.43 10.28 33.19
N SER A 66 -24.96 10.99 34.21
CA SER A 66 -23.56 11.11 34.57
C SER A 66 -23.09 9.76 35.11
N GLN A 67 -22.21 9.08 34.40
CA GLN A 67 -21.43 8.01 35.02
C GLN A 67 -20.31 8.66 35.83
N GLN A 68 -20.51 8.81 37.15
CA GLN A 68 -19.59 8.41 38.24
C GLN A 68 -19.88 9.14 39.58
N ALA A 69 -20.19 8.31 40.58
CA ALA A 69 -19.85 8.34 42.01
C ALA A 69 -20.07 9.59 42.92
N THR A 70 -20.73 9.26 44.04
CA THR A 70 -20.55 9.74 45.43
C THR A 70 -21.26 10.99 45.98
N SER A 71 -22.00 10.69 47.07
CA SER A 71 -22.29 11.48 48.28
C SER A 71 -23.23 12.71 48.25
N GLN A 72 -24.33 12.52 48.99
CA GLN A 72 -24.97 13.45 49.95
C GLN A 72 -25.85 14.62 49.45
N GLN A 73 -27.14 14.40 49.73
CA GLN A 73 -28.19 15.31 50.24
C GLN A 73 -28.72 16.52 49.44
N VAL A 74 -30.01 16.35 49.10
CA VAL A 74 -31.20 17.20 49.41
C VAL A 74 -31.24 18.64 48.87
N GLY A 75 -32.16 18.85 47.92
CA GLY A 75 -32.94 20.09 47.83
C GLY A 75 -33.13 20.63 46.42
N GLY A 76 -34.32 20.41 45.82
CA GLY A 76 -34.79 21.13 44.64
C GLY A 76 -35.04 20.26 43.40
N THR A 77 -36.22 19.66 43.31
CA THR A 77 -36.65 18.90 42.14
C THR A 77 -37.22 19.82 41.05
N SER A 78 -36.43 20.12 40.03
CA SER A 78 -36.92 20.37 38.67
C SER A 78 -36.17 19.42 37.72
N ALA A 79 -36.75 18.24 37.52
CA ALA A 79 -36.24 17.24 36.60
C ALA A 79 -36.41 17.74 35.16
N ALA A 80 -35.32 18.17 34.52
CA ALA A 80 -35.29 18.46 33.09
C ALA A 80 -35.27 17.12 32.32
N SER A 81 -36.45 16.63 31.95
CA SER A 81 -36.65 15.49 31.04
C SER A 81 -36.33 15.87 29.59
N GLY A 82 -35.08 16.21 29.30
CA GLY A 82 -34.66 16.54 27.93
C GLY A 82 -34.35 15.28 27.13
N GLN A 83 -35.23 14.88 26.21
CA GLN A 83 -34.89 13.88 25.19
C GLN A 83 -33.79 14.40 24.26
N PRO A 84 -32.95 13.52 23.68
CA PRO A 84 -31.95 13.95 22.70
C PRO A 84 -32.62 14.56 21.48
N GLU A 85 -32.16 15.72 21.02
CA GLU A 85 -32.76 16.48 19.90
C GLU A 85 -31.74 16.74 18.79
N CYS A 86 -32.19 16.64 17.53
CA CYS A 86 -31.42 17.08 16.36
C CYS A 86 -31.78 18.54 16.04
N LEU A 87 -30.89 19.46 16.43
CA LEU A 87 -31.08 20.89 16.23
C LEU A 87 -30.38 21.36 14.94
N ALA A 88 -31.02 22.27 14.22
CA ALA A 88 -30.45 22.87 13.03
C ALA A 88 -29.14 23.61 13.38
N ILE A 89 -28.08 23.33 12.64
CA ILE A 89 -26.78 23.99 12.81
C ILE A 89 -26.91 25.43 12.34
N ARG A 90 -26.70 26.38 13.26
CA ARG A 90 -26.58 27.80 12.95
C ARG A 90 -25.09 28.18 13.01
N PRO A 91 -24.38 28.15 11.87
CA PRO A 91 -22.96 28.48 11.86
C PRO A 91 -22.73 29.95 12.23
N PRO A 92 -21.63 30.29 12.92
CA PRO A 92 -21.25 31.68 13.15
C PRO A 92 -20.88 32.38 11.83
N ARG A 93 -20.64 33.70 11.88
CA ARG A 93 -20.10 34.44 10.72
C ARG A 93 -18.80 33.79 10.25
N ASN A 94 -18.58 33.77 8.94
CA ASN A 94 -17.39 33.19 8.31
C ASN A 94 -17.25 31.67 8.51
N ALA A 95 -18.37 30.95 8.67
CA ALA A 95 -18.42 29.49 8.67
C ALA A 95 -19.40 28.95 7.60
N ILE A 96 -19.11 27.76 7.10
CA ILE A 96 -19.98 26.99 6.20
C ILE A 96 -20.32 25.65 6.85
N ILE A 97 -21.53 25.17 6.59
CA ILE A 97 -22.00 23.87 7.09
C ILE A 97 -21.38 22.76 6.25
N VAL A 98 -20.74 21.78 6.90
CA VAL A 98 -20.18 20.58 6.27
C VAL A 98 -20.69 19.36 7.01
N ALA A 99 -21.45 18.53 6.30
CA ALA A 99 -22.16 17.39 6.85
C ALA A 99 -23.04 17.78 8.06
N ASN A 100 -22.72 17.27 9.24
CA ASN A 100 -23.40 17.52 10.52
C ASN A 100 -22.57 18.43 11.44
N SER A 101 -21.65 19.21 10.88
CA SER A 101 -20.84 20.21 11.59
C SER A 101 -20.71 21.49 10.76
N TRP A 102 -19.96 22.45 11.26
CA TRP A 102 -19.55 23.64 10.52
C TRP A 102 -18.03 23.79 10.57
N GLN A 103 -17.47 24.34 9.50
CA GLN A 103 -16.06 24.69 9.39
C GLN A 103 -15.92 26.17 9.03
N CYS A 104 -14.87 26.81 9.52
CA CYS A 104 -14.56 28.17 9.11
C CYS A 104 -14.21 28.22 7.63
N VAL A 105 -14.57 29.33 6.97
CA VAL A 105 -14.14 29.59 5.59
C VAL A 105 -12.64 29.89 5.55
N HIS A 106 -12.04 29.81 4.36
CA HIS A 106 -10.61 30.10 4.19
C HIS A 106 -10.23 31.47 4.76
N GLY A 107 -9.12 31.51 5.51
CA GLY A 107 -8.65 32.72 6.20
C GLY A 107 -9.19 32.89 7.63
N PHE A 108 -9.99 31.93 8.13
CA PHE A 108 -10.49 31.93 9.50
C PHE A 108 -10.18 30.61 10.19
N THR A 109 -9.89 30.67 11.49
CA THR A 109 -9.68 29.52 12.37
C THR A 109 -10.80 29.45 13.41
N ARG A 110 -11.04 28.26 13.96
CA ARG A 110 -12.08 28.03 14.96
C ARG A 110 -11.59 28.45 16.33
N ASP A 111 -12.27 29.42 16.93
CA ASP A 111 -12.10 29.84 18.33
C ASP A 111 -13.43 29.66 19.07
N GLY A 112 -13.56 28.50 19.74
CA GLY A 112 -14.81 28.06 20.36
C GLY A 112 -15.95 27.96 19.35
N ASP A 113 -16.97 28.82 19.56
CA ASP A 113 -18.17 28.93 18.72
C ASP A 113 -18.10 30.07 17.68
N ARG A 114 -16.90 30.60 17.42
CA ARG A 114 -16.67 31.67 16.44
C ARG A 114 -15.56 31.32 15.47
N CYS A 115 -15.60 31.95 14.30
CA CYS A 115 -14.50 31.94 13.35
C CYS A 115 -13.72 33.24 13.47
N GLN A 116 -12.52 33.16 14.03
CA GLN A 116 -11.59 34.28 14.14
C GLN A 116 -10.73 34.36 12.89
N ARG A 117 -10.48 35.57 12.39
CA ARG A 117 -9.60 35.79 11.23
C ARG A 117 -8.19 35.36 11.61
N ILE A 118 -7.55 34.58 10.73
CA ILE A 118 -6.14 34.21 10.91
C ILE A 118 -5.32 35.46 10.62
N GLU A 119 -4.62 35.94 11.65
CA GLU A 119 -3.61 36.99 11.48
C GLU A 119 -2.34 36.36 10.94
N VAL A 120 -1.93 36.82 9.77
CA VAL A 120 -0.74 36.30 9.09
C VAL A 120 0.43 37.21 9.48
N PRO A 121 1.47 36.69 10.15
CA PRO A 121 2.64 37.49 10.52
C PRO A 121 3.38 37.94 9.26
N ALA A 122 4.26 38.94 9.42
CA ALA A 122 5.18 39.34 8.36
C ALA A 122 5.97 38.11 7.88
N TYR A 123 6.11 37.97 6.56
CA TYR A 123 6.73 36.82 5.89
C TYR A 123 5.97 35.47 6.02
N GLY A 124 4.71 35.49 6.47
CA GLY A 124 3.81 34.34 6.46
C GLY A 124 2.77 34.39 5.34
N TYR A 125 2.17 33.24 5.04
CA TYR A 125 0.98 33.09 4.21
C TYR A 125 0.14 31.91 4.72
N ILE A 126 -1.12 31.81 4.28
CA ILE A 126 -2.00 30.70 4.68
C ILE A 126 -1.96 29.62 3.61
N HIS A 127 -1.65 28.39 4.01
CA HIS A 127 -1.77 27.21 3.17
C HIS A 127 -2.58 26.15 3.93
N ASN A 128 -3.68 25.68 3.33
CA ASN A 128 -4.60 24.70 3.94
C ASN A 128 -5.09 25.10 5.36
N GLY A 129 -5.28 26.39 5.60
CA GLY A 129 -5.75 26.91 6.90
C GLY A 129 -4.65 27.02 7.97
N ILE A 130 -3.38 26.77 7.62
CA ILE A 130 -2.23 26.84 8.52
C ILE A 130 -1.32 27.99 8.09
N VAL A 131 -0.82 28.75 9.06
CA VAL A 131 0.21 29.77 8.81
C VAL A 131 1.51 29.07 8.40
N THR A 132 1.97 29.38 7.20
CA THR A 132 3.20 28.86 6.60
C THR A 132 4.13 30.03 6.32
N CYS A 133 5.41 29.90 6.67
CA CYS A 133 6.39 30.94 6.41
C CYS A 133 6.96 30.84 4.97
N HIS A 134 7.29 31.99 4.39
CA HIS A 134 8.05 32.03 3.14
C HIS A 134 9.44 31.42 3.31
N ALA A 135 10.03 30.97 2.20
CA ALA A 135 11.37 30.40 2.16
C ALA A 135 12.39 31.31 2.88
N GLY A 136 13.18 30.71 3.77
CA GLY A 136 14.15 31.40 4.62
C GLY A 136 13.60 31.93 5.94
N PHE A 137 12.34 31.62 6.26
CA PHE A 137 11.71 31.95 7.53
C PHE A 137 11.14 30.69 8.20
N ALA A 138 11.23 30.63 9.52
CA ALA A 138 10.66 29.57 10.33
C ALA A 138 9.70 30.16 11.37
N LEU A 139 8.64 29.43 11.69
CA LEU A 139 7.68 29.82 12.71
C LEU A 139 8.32 29.67 14.09
N ASP A 140 8.28 30.71 14.91
CA ASP A 140 8.71 30.64 16.31
C ASP A 140 7.54 30.28 17.26
N ASP A 141 7.84 30.12 18.55
CA ASP A 141 6.86 29.76 19.58
C ASP A 141 5.75 30.81 19.76
N LEU A 142 5.98 32.04 19.28
CA LEU A 142 5.01 33.14 19.32
C LEU A 142 4.15 33.19 18.06
N GLY A 143 4.32 32.25 17.12
CA GLY A 143 3.57 32.21 15.87
C GLY A 143 4.03 33.27 14.85
N THR A 144 5.25 33.80 14.97
CA THR A 144 5.82 34.75 14.03
C THR A 144 6.84 34.10 13.11
N CYS A 145 6.89 34.54 11.85
CA CYS A 145 7.88 34.04 10.89
C CYS A 145 9.20 34.78 11.07
N LYS A 146 10.17 34.13 11.71
CA LYS A 146 11.51 34.67 11.95
C LYS A 146 12.48 34.21 10.88
N ARG A 147 13.33 35.13 10.42
CA ARG A 147 14.37 34.81 9.43
C ARG A 147 15.34 33.78 9.98
N ILE A 148 15.55 32.71 9.24
CA ILE A 148 16.52 31.66 9.57
C ILE A 148 17.91 32.22 9.36
N THR A 149 18.75 32.09 10.38
CA THR A 149 20.18 32.43 10.29
C THR A 149 20.95 31.12 10.32
N ALA A 150 21.53 30.77 9.18
CA ALA A 150 22.34 29.56 9.07
C ALA A 150 23.67 29.74 9.82
N PRO A 151 24.13 28.74 10.60
CA PRO A 151 25.43 28.78 11.26
C PRO A 151 26.58 28.72 10.23
N ALA A 152 27.83 28.84 10.71
CA ALA A 152 29.00 28.69 9.86
C ALA A 152 28.96 27.34 9.11
N ASN A 153 29.36 27.34 7.84
CA ASN A 153 29.34 26.17 6.95
C ASN A 153 27.96 25.57 6.64
N ALA A 154 26.88 26.31 6.89
CA ALA A 154 25.52 25.95 6.47
C ALA A 154 25.01 26.83 5.31
N VAL A 155 23.89 26.40 4.73
CA VAL A 155 23.11 27.16 3.74
C VAL A 155 21.63 27.03 4.08
N VAL A 156 20.90 28.15 4.02
CA VAL A 156 19.44 28.15 4.17
C VAL A 156 18.81 27.43 2.97
N ALA A 157 17.96 26.44 3.24
CA ALA A 157 17.29 25.64 2.24
C ALA A 157 15.83 25.42 2.64
N GLY A 158 14.90 26.02 1.89
CA GLY A 158 13.49 26.02 2.25
C GLY A 158 13.25 26.81 3.54
N ASN A 159 12.61 26.18 4.52
CA ASN A 159 12.34 26.74 5.85
C ASN A 159 13.23 26.11 6.94
N ASP A 160 14.41 25.62 6.56
CA ASP A 160 15.47 25.18 7.47
C ASP A 160 16.85 25.55 6.88
N TRP A 161 17.93 25.08 7.49
CA TRP A 161 19.28 25.11 6.95
C TRP A 161 19.85 23.70 6.86
N ARG A 162 20.79 23.51 5.93
CA ARG A 162 21.57 22.28 5.80
C ARG A 162 23.05 22.59 5.75
N CYS A 163 23.87 21.63 6.15
CA CYS A 163 25.31 21.76 6.03
C CYS A 163 25.77 21.79 4.57
N ARG A 164 26.82 22.56 4.30
CA ARG A 164 27.51 22.54 3.01
C ARG A 164 28.22 21.18 2.84
N PRO A 165 28.47 20.76 1.59
CA PRO A 165 29.24 19.55 1.34
C PRO A 165 30.57 19.54 2.11
N GLY A 166 30.88 18.44 2.78
CA GLY A 166 32.06 18.31 3.65
C GLY A 166 31.84 18.69 5.11
N PHE A 167 30.62 19.05 5.48
CA PHE A 167 30.24 19.32 6.86
C PHE A 167 29.01 18.50 7.25
N ARG A 168 28.97 18.02 8.50
CA ARG A 168 27.83 17.30 9.06
C ARG A 168 27.18 18.10 10.19
N LYS A 169 25.87 17.90 10.39
CA LYS A 169 25.11 18.55 11.46
C LYS A 169 25.47 17.94 12.81
N GLN A 170 25.88 18.78 13.76
CA GLN A 170 26.09 18.41 15.17
C GLN A 170 25.44 19.49 16.04
N GLY A 171 24.23 19.20 16.55
CA GLY A 171 23.39 20.22 17.18
C GLY A 171 23.07 21.36 16.22
N ASP A 172 23.32 22.59 16.66
CA ASP A 172 23.10 23.83 15.90
C ASP A 172 24.33 24.31 15.11
N ALA A 173 25.28 23.40 14.84
CA ALA A 173 26.49 23.71 14.11
C ALA A 173 26.76 22.70 12.98
N CYS A 174 27.49 23.16 11.96
CA CYS A 174 28.07 22.32 10.93
C CYS A 174 29.56 22.15 11.21
N ILE A 175 29.95 20.94 11.61
CA ILE A 175 31.34 20.58 11.86
C ILE A 175 31.95 19.89 10.62
N ALA A 176 33.23 20.12 10.38
CA ALA A 176 33.93 19.53 9.25
C ALA A 176 33.97 17.99 9.39
N ILE A 177 33.66 17.29 8.31
CA ILE A 177 33.84 15.84 8.24
C ILE A 177 35.33 15.58 8.10
N THR A 178 35.93 14.97 9.13
CA THR A 178 37.35 14.59 9.09
C THR A 178 37.48 13.31 8.26
N ALA A 179 37.75 13.46 6.98
CA ALA A 179 37.95 12.34 6.08
C ALA A 179 39.41 11.87 6.14
N SER A 180 39.65 10.64 6.58
CA SER A 180 40.92 9.97 6.30
C SER A 180 40.95 9.48 4.84
N ALA A 181 42.10 8.98 4.36
CA ALA A 181 42.24 8.50 2.98
C ALA A 181 41.19 7.43 2.58
N SER A 182 40.62 6.69 3.53
CA SER A 182 39.59 5.66 3.31
C SER A 182 38.16 6.18 3.16
N HIS A 183 37.93 7.50 3.29
CA HIS A 183 36.61 8.13 3.21
C HIS A 183 36.37 8.82 1.86
N VAL A 184 35.09 8.89 1.47
CA VAL A 184 34.57 9.72 0.37
C VAL A 184 33.41 10.54 0.91
N ILE A 185 33.56 11.86 0.90
CA ILE A 185 32.50 12.79 1.31
C ILE A 185 31.42 12.83 0.22
N ARG A 186 30.16 12.67 0.62
CA ARG A 186 28.98 12.82 -0.24
C ARG A 186 27.92 13.63 0.48
N GLY A 187 27.79 14.90 0.10
CA GLY A 187 26.87 15.81 0.76
C GLY A 187 27.32 16.11 2.19
N ASP A 188 26.41 15.88 3.14
CA ASP A 188 26.58 16.07 4.58
C ASP A 188 27.01 14.80 5.33
N ASP A 189 27.32 13.72 4.60
CA ASP A 189 27.84 12.46 5.15
C ASP A 189 29.06 11.97 4.36
N TRP A 190 29.63 10.86 4.80
CA TRP A 190 30.74 10.18 4.17
C TRP A 190 30.45 8.69 3.98
N ASN A 191 31.03 8.13 2.93
CA ASN A 191 31.03 6.71 2.65
C ASN A 191 32.46 6.19 2.63
N CYS A 192 32.62 4.89 2.87
CA CYS A 192 33.92 4.25 2.68
C CYS A 192 34.25 4.11 1.19
N ARG A 193 35.53 4.25 0.87
CA ARG A 193 36.06 3.92 -0.46
C ARG A 193 35.90 2.42 -0.71
N ALA A 194 35.90 2.05 -1.99
CA ALA A 194 35.94 0.65 -2.37
C ALA A 194 37.14 -0.04 -1.70
N GLY A 195 36.91 -1.23 -1.15
CA GLY A 195 37.90 -1.95 -0.33
C GLY A 195 37.87 -1.61 1.15
N TYR A 196 36.99 -0.72 1.59
CA TYR A 196 36.77 -0.39 3.00
C TYR A 196 35.30 -0.57 3.39
N GLN A 197 35.06 -1.06 4.60
CA GLN A 197 33.73 -1.19 5.20
C GLN A 197 33.55 -0.20 6.33
N ARG A 198 32.32 0.28 6.53
CA ARG A 198 32.00 1.23 7.60
C ARG A 198 31.80 0.48 8.90
N ILE A 199 32.64 0.78 9.89
CA ILE A 199 32.51 0.30 11.27
C ILE A 199 32.35 1.55 12.12
N GLU A 200 31.14 1.76 12.65
CA GLU A 200 30.78 2.96 13.43
C GLU A 200 31.11 4.27 12.66
N ASP A 201 32.06 5.04 13.19
CA ASP A 201 32.53 6.32 12.66
C ASP A 201 33.91 6.23 11.95
N ARG A 202 34.28 5.03 11.45
CA ARG A 202 35.51 4.83 10.66
C ARG A 202 35.33 3.86 9.49
N CYS A 203 36.26 3.94 8.55
CA CYS A 203 36.40 3.00 7.46
C CYS A 203 37.56 2.04 7.73
N GLU A 204 37.25 0.76 7.88
CA GLU A 204 38.24 -0.30 8.06
C GLU A 204 38.45 -1.04 6.74
N ALA A 205 39.71 -1.41 6.45
CA ALA A 205 40.03 -2.16 5.24
C ALA A 205 39.37 -3.54 5.29
N ILE A 206 38.76 -3.95 4.19
CA ILE A 206 38.12 -5.25 4.07
C ILE A 206 39.22 -6.31 3.97
N SER A 207 39.19 -7.28 4.87
CA SER A 207 40.01 -8.49 4.74
C SER A 207 39.44 -9.35 3.62
N VAL A 208 40.22 -9.55 2.56
CA VAL A 208 39.81 -10.33 1.38
C VAL A 208 40.38 -11.75 1.54
N PRO A 209 39.54 -12.79 1.65
CA PRO A 209 40.01 -14.16 1.73
C PRO A 209 40.63 -14.62 0.40
N SER A 210 41.31 -15.76 0.42
CA SER A 210 41.78 -16.40 -0.81
C SER A 210 40.64 -16.66 -1.78
N HIS A 211 40.91 -16.52 -3.07
CA HIS A 211 39.93 -16.70 -4.15
C HIS A 211 38.75 -15.71 -4.16
N ALA A 212 38.92 -14.54 -3.55
CA ALA A 212 37.97 -13.43 -3.61
C ALA A 212 38.58 -12.15 -4.21
N TYR A 213 37.71 -11.23 -4.63
CA TYR A 213 38.07 -9.89 -5.07
C TYR A 213 37.13 -8.84 -4.45
N ILE A 214 37.63 -7.61 -4.31
CA ILE A 214 36.85 -6.48 -3.80
C ILE A 214 35.75 -6.09 -4.78
N THR A 215 34.54 -5.92 -4.26
CA THR A 215 33.41 -5.34 -4.99
C THR A 215 32.71 -4.30 -4.11
N GLY A 216 32.84 -3.02 -4.48
CA GLY A 216 32.36 -1.91 -3.66
C GLY A 216 32.92 -1.95 -2.23
N ASN A 217 32.04 -1.99 -1.24
CA ASN A 217 32.37 -2.06 0.18
C ASN A 217 32.27 -3.48 0.75
N GLY A 218 32.41 -4.49 -0.12
CA GLY A 218 32.45 -5.91 0.23
C GLY A 218 33.44 -6.68 -0.65
N TRP A 219 33.33 -8.00 -0.62
CA TRP A 219 34.09 -8.89 -1.50
C TRP A 219 33.19 -10.01 -2.06
N SER A 220 33.55 -10.47 -3.25
CA SER A 220 32.90 -11.58 -3.96
C SER A 220 33.93 -12.63 -4.34
N CYS A 221 33.49 -13.89 -4.41
CA CYS A 221 34.33 -14.99 -4.87
C CYS A 221 34.60 -14.90 -6.38
N TYR A 222 35.78 -15.34 -6.81
CA TYR A 222 36.06 -15.53 -8.24
C TYR A 222 35.12 -16.60 -8.83
N PRO A 223 34.85 -16.55 -10.14
CA PRO A 223 34.11 -17.61 -10.82
C PRO A 223 34.69 -19.01 -10.51
N GLY A 224 33.81 -19.96 -10.19
CA GLY A 224 34.20 -21.30 -9.73
C GLY A 224 34.41 -21.43 -8.23
N TYR A 225 34.18 -20.36 -7.48
CA TYR A 225 34.14 -20.37 -6.02
C TYR A 225 32.80 -19.80 -5.54
N ARG A 226 32.33 -20.32 -4.41
CA ARG A 226 31.12 -19.88 -3.73
C ARG A 226 31.45 -19.43 -2.32
N ARG A 227 30.69 -18.47 -1.80
CA ARG A 227 30.86 -18.00 -0.43
C ARG A 227 30.50 -19.11 0.55
N ASP A 228 31.40 -19.35 1.50
CA ASP A 228 31.20 -20.25 2.63
C ASP A 228 31.73 -19.56 3.89
N GLY A 229 30.82 -18.93 4.64
CA GLY A 229 31.17 -18.01 5.72
C GLY A 229 32.04 -16.84 5.24
N ASP A 230 33.24 -16.76 5.82
CA ASP A 230 34.25 -15.74 5.55
C ASP A 230 35.29 -16.18 4.50
N GLU A 231 35.04 -17.28 3.80
CA GLU A 231 35.92 -17.83 2.78
C GLU A 231 35.21 -18.07 1.44
N CYS A 232 36.01 -18.35 0.41
CA CYS A 232 35.55 -18.78 -0.90
C CYS A 232 35.91 -20.25 -1.12
N ALA A 233 34.91 -21.13 -1.00
CA ALA A 233 35.07 -22.55 -1.25
C ALA A 233 34.94 -22.86 -2.74
N LYS A 234 35.81 -23.72 -3.27
CA LYS A 234 35.77 -24.13 -4.68
C LYS A 234 34.48 -24.91 -4.97
N VAL A 235 33.79 -24.55 -6.04
CA VAL A 235 32.58 -25.27 -6.48
C VAL A 235 33.00 -26.62 -7.08
N ALA A 236 32.51 -27.71 -6.48
CA ALA A 236 32.63 -29.04 -7.06
C ALA A 236 31.69 -29.14 -8.28
N VAL A 237 32.29 -29.30 -9.47
CA VAL A 237 31.56 -29.45 -10.73
C VAL A 237 31.61 -30.92 -11.12
N PRO A 238 30.47 -31.63 -11.17
CA PRO A 238 30.44 -33.03 -11.57
C PRO A 238 30.74 -33.19 -13.07
N GLU A 239 31.01 -34.42 -13.51
CA GLU A 239 31.09 -34.74 -14.94
C GLU A 239 29.79 -34.35 -15.66
N HIS A 240 29.92 -33.97 -16.93
CA HIS A 240 28.81 -33.52 -17.77
C HIS A 240 28.05 -32.29 -17.25
N ALA A 241 28.71 -31.43 -16.46
CA ALA A 241 28.21 -30.13 -16.06
C ALA A 241 29.09 -28.98 -16.58
N THR A 242 28.48 -27.81 -16.74
CA THR A 242 29.15 -26.55 -17.06
C THR A 242 28.99 -25.60 -15.87
N LEU A 243 30.11 -25.07 -15.39
CA LEU A 243 30.15 -24.03 -14.35
C LEU A 243 29.79 -22.66 -14.93
N ARG A 244 28.94 -21.91 -14.22
CA ARG A 244 28.57 -20.52 -14.51
C ARG A 244 28.50 -19.72 -13.20
N GLY A 245 29.44 -18.80 -13.03
CA GLY A 245 29.56 -18.02 -11.80
C GLY A 245 29.93 -18.92 -10.62
N ASP A 246 29.03 -19.02 -9.65
CA ASP A 246 29.13 -19.81 -8.42
C ASP A 246 28.29 -21.10 -8.44
N SER A 247 27.64 -21.39 -9.57
CA SER A 247 26.76 -22.55 -9.74
C SER A 247 27.10 -23.33 -11.01
N TRP A 248 26.59 -24.55 -11.14
CA TRP A 248 26.76 -25.36 -12.33
C TRP A 248 25.42 -25.85 -12.86
N THR A 249 25.37 -26.09 -14.17
CA THR A 249 24.20 -26.63 -14.87
C THR A 249 24.61 -27.85 -15.68
N CYS A 250 23.77 -28.88 -15.72
CA CYS A 250 24.02 -30.05 -16.56
C CYS A 250 24.07 -29.69 -18.04
N ASN A 251 25.00 -30.32 -18.76
CA ASN A 251 25.15 -30.21 -20.20
C ASN A 251 23.92 -30.78 -20.91
N LEU A 252 23.77 -30.42 -22.20
CA LEU A 252 22.66 -30.90 -23.03
C LEU A 252 22.58 -32.43 -23.02
N GLY A 253 21.39 -32.96 -22.77
CA GLY A 253 21.14 -34.40 -22.66
C GLY A 253 21.38 -35.00 -21.28
N TYR A 254 21.64 -34.18 -20.26
CA TYR A 254 21.81 -34.63 -18.87
C TYR A 254 20.82 -33.91 -17.95
N GLN A 255 20.40 -34.60 -16.89
CA GLN A 255 19.55 -34.05 -15.84
C GLN A 255 20.27 -34.07 -14.49
N LYS A 256 19.96 -33.08 -13.66
CA LYS A 256 20.52 -32.97 -12.31
C LYS A 256 19.89 -34.02 -11.41
N ASN A 257 20.72 -34.87 -10.83
CA ASN A 257 20.35 -35.79 -9.77
C ASN A 257 21.30 -35.57 -8.60
N GLU A 258 20.80 -34.92 -7.55
CA GLU A 258 21.59 -34.50 -6.38
C GLU A 258 22.84 -33.70 -6.77
N GLY A 259 24.03 -34.30 -6.62
CA GLY A 259 25.34 -33.74 -6.92
C GLY A 259 25.93 -34.15 -8.27
N ALA A 260 25.17 -34.85 -9.12
CA ALA A 260 25.65 -35.37 -10.40
C ALA A 260 24.72 -35.00 -11.57
N CYS A 261 25.27 -35.07 -12.77
CA CYS A 261 24.51 -34.99 -14.01
C CYS A 261 24.42 -36.38 -14.63
N ILE A 262 23.21 -36.95 -14.65
CA ILE A 262 22.96 -38.27 -15.22
C ILE A 262 22.38 -38.14 -16.63
N PRO A 263 22.75 -39.03 -17.57
CA PRO A 263 22.26 -38.96 -18.94
C PRO A 263 20.75 -39.17 -18.99
N LEU A 264 20.07 -38.36 -19.80
CA LEU A 264 18.66 -38.53 -20.10
C LEU A 264 18.48 -39.69 -21.07
N VAL A 265 17.70 -40.69 -20.64
CA VAL A 265 17.29 -41.79 -21.51
C VAL A 265 15.84 -41.55 -21.91
N ALA A 266 15.60 -41.39 -23.21
CA ALA A 266 14.25 -41.30 -23.72
C ALA A 266 13.54 -42.66 -23.60
N PRO A 267 12.27 -42.69 -23.18
CA PRO A 267 11.48 -43.92 -23.20
C PRO A 267 11.25 -44.38 -24.65
N ALA A 268 10.80 -45.62 -24.84
CA ALA A 268 10.39 -46.11 -26.15
C ALA A 268 9.37 -45.15 -26.79
N ASN A 269 9.53 -44.85 -28.09
CA ASN A 269 8.78 -43.82 -28.82
C ASN A 269 8.99 -42.37 -28.34
N GLY A 270 10.12 -42.09 -27.71
CA GLY A 270 10.56 -40.74 -27.35
C GLY A 270 11.97 -40.41 -27.85
N TYR A 271 12.35 -39.15 -27.68
CA TYR A 271 13.66 -38.60 -27.98
C TYR A 271 14.07 -37.57 -26.92
N VAL A 272 15.37 -37.25 -26.84
CA VAL A 272 15.89 -36.19 -25.98
C VAL A 272 15.96 -34.89 -26.78
N GLN A 273 15.48 -33.79 -26.19
CA GLN A 273 15.62 -32.44 -26.75
C GLN A 273 16.01 -31.48 -25.64
N GLY A 274 17.21 -30.89 -25.74
CA GLY A 274 17.75 -30.07 -24.66
C GLY A 274 18.04 -30.92 -23.43
N ASN A 275 17.48 -30.53 -22.28
CA ASN A 275 17.57 -31.27 -21.01
C ASN A 275 16.22 -31.92 -20.65
N GLU A 276 15.41 -32.27 -21.65
CA GLU A 276 14.12 -32.92 -21.47
C GLU A 276 13.96 -34.10 -22.43
N THR A 277 13.15 -35.08 -22.03
CA THR A 277 12.66 -36.12 -22.93
C THR A 277 11.31 -35.71 -23.52
N LYS A 278 11.05 -36.03 -24.79
CA LYS A 278 9.81 -35.76 -25.51
C LYS A 278 9.33 -37.00 -26.23
N CYS A 279 8.02 -37.14 -26.41
CA CYS A 279 7.45 -38.22 -27.22
C CYS A 279 7.46 -37.84 -28.70
N PHE A 280 7.63 -38.83 -29.59
CA PHE A 280 7.41 -38.62 -31.03
C PHE A 280 5.96 -38.22 -31.30
N ALA A 281 5.72 -37.59 -32.45
CA ALA A 281 4.37 -37.22 -32.86
C ALA A 281 3.45 -38.45 -32.90
N GLY A 282 2.25 -38.33 -32.34
CA GLY A 282 1.33 -39.46 -32.20
C GLY A 282 1.51 -40.28 -30.92
N PHE A 283 2.40 -39.85 -30.02
CA PHE A 283 2.59 -40.45 -28.71
C PHE A 283 2.46 -39.40 -27.61
N ALA A 284 1.95 -39.81 -26.46
CA ALA A 284 1.85 -38.99 -25.24
C ALA A 284 2.36 -39.77 -24.02
N ARG A 285 2.80 -39.03 -23.00
CA ARG A 285 3.26 -39.62 -21.74
C ARG A 285 2.08 -40.20 -20.98
N ASP A 286 2.27 -41.41 -20.45
CA ASP A 286 1.40 -41.99 -19.43
C ASP A 286 1.84 -41.59 -18.01
N GLU A 287 1.14 -42.09 -17.00
CA GLU A 287 1.43 -41.87 -15.58
C GLU A 287 2.82 -42.39 -15.15
N THR A 288 3.37 -43.37 -15.87
CA THR A 288 4.71 -43.92 -15.63
C THR A 288 5.81 -43.15 -16.37
N GLY A 289 5.43 -42.16 -17.18
CA GLY A 289 6.34 -41.36 -18.01
C GLY A 289 6.69 -42.00 -19.36
N ALA A 290 6.13 -43.17 -19.71
CA ALA A 290 6.36 -43.85 -20.98
C ALA A 290 5.54 -43.21 -22.12
N CYS A 291 6.09 -43.18 -23.34
CA CYS A 291 5.39 -42.65 -24.50
C CYS A 291 4.48 -43.71 -25.12
N ARG A 292 3.18 -43.62 -24.83
CA ARG A 292 2.14 -44.48 -25.42
C ARG A 292 1.51 -43.82 -26.63
N ARG A 293 1.13 -44.64 -27.60
CA ARG A 293 0.45 -44.18 -28.82
C ARG A 293 -0.88 -43.52 -28.46
N LEU A 294 -1.13 -42.35 -29.03
CA LEU A 294 -2.42 -41.67 -28.93
C LEU A 294 -3.49 -42.50 -29.62
N VAL A 295 -4.59 -42.73 -28.91
CA VAL A 295 -5.83 -43.20 -29.52
C VAL A 295 -6.50 -41.97 -30.12
N VAL A 296 -6.63 -41.96 -31.45
CA VAL A 296 -7.11 -40.81 -32.22
C VAL A 296 -8.38 -41.23 -32.95
N PRO A 297 -9.51 -40.54 -32.75
CA PRO A 297 -10.76 -40.87 -33.42
C PRO A 297 -10.71 -40.54 -34.91
N ALA A 298 -11.64 -41.10 -35.69
CA ALA A 298 -11.82 -40.71 -37.09
C ALA A 298 -12.11 -39.20 -37.20
N ASN A 299 -11.65 -38.58 -38.30
CA ASN A 299 -11.78 -37.14 -38.55
C ASN A 299 -11.02 -36.23 -37.55
N ALA A 300 -9.92 -36.72 -36.98
CA ALA A 300 -8.97 -35.93 -36.21
C ALA A 300 -7.56 -35.95 -36.82
N THR A 301 -6.81 -34.87 -36.59
CA THR A 301 -5.40 -34.73 -36.97
C THR A 301 -4.53 -34.68 -35.72
N VAL A 302 -3.41 -35.40 -35.74
CA VAL A 302 -2.39 -35.36 -34.68
C VAL A 302 -1.44 -34.19 -34.92
N ARG A 303 -1.16 -33.43 -33.87
CA ARG A 303 -0.06 -32.44 -33.82
C ARG A 303 0.72 -32.62 -32.54
N ASN A 304 2.00 -32.97 -32.66
CA ASN A 304 2.88 -33.29 -31.54
C ASN A 304 2.28 -34.41 -30.67
N ASN A 305 2.02 -34.13 -29.39
CA ASN A 305 1.50 -35.06 -28.40
C ASN A 305 -0.02 -34.90 -28.16
N ARG A 306 -0.75 -34.26 -29.08
CA ARG A 306 -2.21 -34.08 -29.00
C ARG A 306 -2.86 -34.30 -30.36
N TRP A 307 -4.18 -34.45 -30.36
CA TRP A 307 -4.98 -34.44 -31.58
C TRP A 307 -6.08 -33.37 -31.50
N THR A 308 -6.54 -32.93 -32.66
CA THR A 308 -7.62 -31.95 -32.82
C THR A 308 -8.57 -32.43 -33.91
N CYS A 309 -9.88 -32.21 -33.76
CA CYS A 309 -10.84 -32.51 -34.83
C CYS A 309 -10.52 -31.72 -36.11
N ASN A 310 -10.73 -32.37 -37.25
CA ASN A 310 -10.58 -31.74 -38.56
C ASN A 310 -11.64 -30.65 -38.75
N PRO A 311 -11.39 -29.65 -39.62
CA PRO A 311 -12.40 -28.65 -39.97
C PRO A 311 -13.73 -29.30 -40.40
N GLY A 312 -14.85 -28.80 -39.86
CA GLY A 312 -16.18 -29.40 -40.07
C GLY A 312 -16.57 -30.48 -39.06
N PHE A 313 -15.75 -30.72 -38.02
CA PHE A 313 -16.04 -31.65 -36.94
C PHE A 313 -15.78 -31.01 -35.57
N VAL A 314 -16.60 -31.37 -34.57
CA VAL A 314 -16.47 -30.94 -33.18
C VAL A 314 -16.26 -32.14 -32.25
N ARG A 315 -15.54 -31.92 -31.15
CA ARG A 315 -15.24 -32.95 -30.14
C ARG A 315 -16.51 -33.25 -29.33
N SER A 316 -16.92 -34.50 -29.29
CA SER A 316 -18.06 -34.97 -28.49
C SER A 316 -17.65 -35.39 -27.08
N GLU A 317 -18.63 -35.65 -26.22
CA GLU A 317 -18.44 -36.16 -24.86
C GLU A 317 -17.71 -37.52 -24.84
N ASP A 318 -17.94 -38.37 -25.85
CA ASP A 318 -17.26 -39.67 -26.01
C ASP A 318 -15.81 -39.57 -26.55
N ASP A 319 -15.22 -38.39 -26.53
CA ASP A 319 -13.89 -38.11 -27.08
C ASP A 319 -13.71 -38.45 -28.59
N ALA A 320 -14.79 -38.29 -29.36
CA ALA A 320 -14.84 -38.51 -30.81
C ALA A 320 -15.09 -37.22 -31.58
N CYS A 321 -14.77 -37.19 -32.88
CA CYS A 321 -15.08 -36.04 -33.74
C CYS A 321 -16.37 -36.28 -34.53
N LYS A 322 -17.42 -35.52 -34.20
CA LYS A 322 -18.74 -35.57 -34.85
C LYS A 322 -18.89 -34.39 -35.81
N LYS A 323 -19.48 -34.62 -36.99
CA LYS A 323 -19.67 -33.58 -38.03
C LYS A 323 -20.65 -32.51 -37.52
N ILE A 324 -20.37 -31.24 -37.81
CA ILE A 324 -21.30 -30.12 -37.57
C ILE A 324 -22.38 -30.04 -38.63
#